data_AF-W1UZQ3-F1
#
_entry.id   AF-W1UZQ3-F1
#
_cell.length_a   1.000
_cell.length_b   1.000
_cell.length_c   1.000
_cell.angle_alpha   90.00
_cell.angle_beta   90.00
_cell.angle_gamma   90.00
#
_symmetry.space_group_name_H-M   'P 1'
#
loop_
_entity.id
_entity.type
_entity.pdbx_description
1 polymer ?
#
loop_
_entity_poly.entity_id
_entity_poly.type
_entity_poly.pdbx_seq_one_letter_code
_entity_poly.pdbx_strand_id
1 'polypeptide(L)'
;MSTKSITGTGLLLAVALLAQSLRLIFPFIPNQVSMFLIGSITSATFVLATWRYGWKNGLVIAWIAPVVAHLQGMLPLPPFILITALGTTAYVFVAHWLQHKPKLLLIIVAALVKAGVLFGGYSLFFSLFQFPPKIVNTMLFVSSWPQLVTSSLGIILALLITKRTKN
;
A
#
# COMPACT_ATOMS: atom_id res chain seq x y z
N MET A 1 -3.46 -5.60 -23.15
CA MET A 1 -2.24 -5.47 -22.33
C MET A 1 -1.11 -6.18 -23.08
N SER A 2 0.06 -5.55 -23.21
CA SER A 2 1.22 -6.20 -23.83
C SER A 2 1.83 -7.24 -22.86
N THR A 3 2.37 -8.35 -23.37
CA THR A 3 3.01 -9.42 -22.56
C THR A 3 4.05 -8.88 -21.58
N LYS A 4 4.86 -7.90 -22.00
CA LYS A 4 5.85 -7.22 -21.13
C LYS A 4 5.21 -6.53 -19.92
N SER A 5 4.02 -5.97 -20.08
CA SER A 5 3.27 -5.31 -19.01
C SER A 5 2.75 -6.31 -17.98
N ILE A 6 2.34 -7.50 -18.42
CA ILE A 6 1.82 -8.55 -17.53
C ILE A 6 2.97 -9.12 -16.70
N THR A 7 4.09 -9.49 -17.35
CA THR A 7 5.27 -10.01 -16.65
C THR A 7 5.85 -8.99 -15.67
N GLY A 8 5.93 -7.72 -16.07
CA GLY A 8 6.45 -6.66 -15.21
C GLY A 8 5.57 -6.36 -13.99
N THR A 9 4.24 -6.40 -14.17
CA THR A 9 3.28 -6.24 -13.07
C THR A 9 3.30 -7.46 -12.15
N GLY A 10 3.40 -8.67 -12.72
CA GLY A 10 3.56 -9.91 -11.97
C GLY A 10 4.84 -9.95 -11.14
N LEU A 11 5.96 -9.45 -11.68
CA LEU A 11 7.21 -9.35 -10.94
C LEU A 11 7.11 -8.35 -9.77
N LEU A 12 6.53 -7.16 -10.00
CA LEU A 12 6.32 -6.18 -8.93
C LEU A 12 5.35 -6.68 -7.87
N LEU A 13 4.33 -7.43 -8.27
CA LEU A 13 3.43 -8.12 -7.36
C LEU A 13 4.20 -9.16 -6.54
N ALA A 14 5.02 -10.01 -7.17
CA ALA A 14 5.82 -10.99 -6.45
C ALA A 14 6.74 -10.32 -5.41
N VAL A 15 7.38 -9.19 -5.74
CA VAL A 15 8.17 -8.40 -4.78
C VAL A 15 7.31 -7.88 -3.64
N ALA A 16 6.11 -7.38 -3.91
CA ALA A 16 5.16 -6.93 -2.90
C ALA A 16 4.77 -8.07 -1.93
N LEU A 17 4.47 -9.26 -2.46
CA LEU A 17 4.07 -10.43 -1.69
C LEU A 17 5.24 -11.00 -0.87
N LEU A 18 6.45 -11.03 -1.45
CA LEU A 18 7.65 -11.43 -0.74
C LEU A 18 7.93 -10.49 0.44
N ALA A 19 7.81 -9.18 0.23
CA ALA A 19 7.94 -8.20 1.29
C ALA A 19 6.91 -8.45 2.40
N GLN A 20 5.63 -8.70 2.07
CA GLN A 20 4.61 -9.05 3.06
C GLN A 20 4.97 -10.33 3.85
N SER A 21 5.47 -11.36 3.15
CA SER A 21 5.87 -12.63 3.78
C SER A 21 7.11 -12.51 4.67
N LEU A 22 7.91 -11.44 4.55
CA LEU A 22 9.12 -11.23 5.35
C LEU A 22 8.83 -11.25 6.85
N ARG A 23 7.65 -10.78 7.26
CA ARG A 23 7.21 -10.82 8.66
C ARG A 23 7.04 -12.25 9.19
N LEU A 24 6.61 -13.19 8.35
CA LEU A 24 6.41 -14.59 8.73
C LEU A 24 7.76 -15.31 8.89
N ILE A 25 8.75 -14.92 8.10
CA ILE A 25 10.09 -15.53 8.09
C ILE A 25 10.96 -14.95 9.22
N PHE A 26 10.83 -13.65 9.53
CA PHE A 26 11.62 -12.97 10.55
C PHE A 26 10.75 -12.38 11.68
N PRO A 27 10.24 -13.22 12.60
CA PRO A 27 9.45 -12.76 13.75
C PRO A 27 10.27 -11.97 14.80
N PHE A 28 11.61 -11.97 14.69
CA PHE A 28 12.52 -11.27 15.62
C PHE A 28 12.55 -9.75 15.43
N ILE A 29 12.03 -9.23 14.32
CA ILE A 29 12.00 -7.78 14.06
C ILE A 29 10.75 -7.18 14.73
N PRO A 30 10.88 -6.05 15.46
CA PRO A 30 9.73 -5.39 16.08
C PRO A 30 8.60 -5.14 15.06
N ASN A 31 7.35 -5.47 15.42
CA ASN A 31 6.18 -5.36 14.53
C ASN A 31 6.06 -3.98 13.85
N GLN A 32 6.46 -2.91 14.54
CA GLN A 32 6.47 -1.55 14.00
C GLN A 32 7.46 -1.40 12.85
N VAL A 33 8.71 -1.86 13.03
CA VAL A 33 9.76 -1.79 12.01
C VAL A 33 9.38 -2.63 10.79
N SER A 34 8.87 -3.83 11.00
CA SER A 34 8.35 -4.69 9.93
C SER A 34 7.20 -4.02 9.18
N MET A 35 6.27 -3.37 9.88
CA MET A 35 5.17 -2.64 9.23
C MET A 35 5.68 -1.50 8.35
N PHE A 36 6.66 -0.72 8.83
CA PHE A 36 7.25 0.36 8.04
C PHE A 36 7.99 -0.15 6.82
N LEU A 37 8.80 -1.19 6.98
CA LEU A 37 9.59 -1.76 5.89
C LEU A 37 8.67 -2.36 4.82
N ILE A 38 7.75 -3.23 5.25
CA ILE A 38 6.81 -3.91 4.35
C ILE A 38 5.94 -2.88 3.66
N GLY A 39 5.30 -1.98 4.41
CA GLY A 39 4.39 -0.98 3.88
C GLY A 39 5.07 0.00 2.91
N SER A 40 6.34 0.33 3.13
CA SER A 40 7.11 1.18 2.21
C SER A 40 7.41 0.44 0.89
N ILE A 41 7.85 -0.82 0.98
CA ILE A 41 8.13 -1.65 -0.21
C ILE A 41 6.85 -1.89 -1.01
N THR A 42 5.75 -2.29 -0.36
CA THR A 42 4.47 -2.50 -1.07
C THR A 42 3.98 -1.20 -1.71
N SER A 43 4.04 -0.08 -0.99
CA SER A 43 3.65 1.22 -1.54
C SER A 43 4.52 1.61 -2.75
N ALA A 44 5.82 1.36 -2.70
CA ALA A 44 6.72 1.57 -3.83
C ALA A 44 6.33 0.70 -5.04
N THR A 45 6.00 -0.58 -4.83
CA THR A 45 5.58 -1.47 -5.94
C THR A 45 4.30 -1.01 -6.62
N PHE A 46 3.32 -0.48 -5.87
CA PHE A 46 2.09 0.08 -6.44
C PHE A 46 2.40 1.28 -7.36
N VAL A 47 3.23 2.21 -6.89
CA VAL A 47 3.61 3.41 -7.64
C VAL A 47 4.44 3.03 -8.88
N LEU A 48 5.41 2.13 -8.73
CA LEU A 48 6.24 1.67 -9.84
C LEU A 48 5.41 0.95 -10.91
N ALA A 49 4.46 0.11 -10.52
CA ALA A 49 3.58 -0.57 -11.47
C ALA A 49 2.70 0.44 -12.22
N THR A 50 2.20 1.44 -11.49
CA THR A 50 1.38 2.52 -12.04
C THR A 50 2.16 3.37 -13.05
N TRP A 51 3.38 3.80 -12.73
CA TRP A 51 4.18 4.65 -13.60
C TRP A 51 4.81 3.91 -14.77
N ARG A 52 5.20 2.65 -14.60
CA ARG A 52 5.92 1.88 -15.64
C ARG A 52 4.99 1.13 -16.58
N TYR A 53 3.86 0.64 -16.08
CA TYR A 53 2.93 -0.20 -16.84
C TYR A 53 1.52 0.39 -16.93
N GLY A 54 1.25 1.52 -16.27
CA GLY A 54 -0.04 2.22 -16.29
C GLY A 54 -0.94 1.91 -15.10
N TRP A 55 -1.93 2.77 -14.88
CA TRP A 55 -2.83 2.72 -13.71
C TRP A 55 -3.60 1.41 -13.57
N LYS A 56 -4.02 0.78 -14.68
CA LYS A 56 -4.71 -0.53 -14.66
C LYS A 56 -3.87 -1.62 -13.98
N ASN A 57 -2.56 -1.62 -14.22
CA ASN A 57 -1.65 -2.59 -13.61
C ASN A 57 -1.41 -2.29 -12.12
N GLY A 58 -1.28 -1.01 -11.76
CA GLY A 58 -1.23 -0.58 -10.37
C GLY A 58 -2.45 -1.03 -9.57
N LEU A 59 -3.65 -0.95 -10.17
CA LEU A 59 -4.89 -1.44 -9.56
C LEU A 59 -4.88 -2.95 -9.33
N VAL A 60 -4.40 -3.73 -10.29
CA VAL A 60 -4.31 -5.20 -10.12
C VAL A 60 -3.50 -5.54 -8.87
N ILE A 61 -2.34 -4.90 -8.68
CA ILE A 61 -1.52 -5.14 -7.48
C ILE A 61 -2.22 -4.61 -6.22
N ALA A 62 -2.87 -3.44 -6.29
CA ALA A 62 -3.60 -2.83 -5.17
C ALA A 62 -4.74 -3.71 -4.65
N TRP A 63 -5.36 -4.53 -5.50
CA TRP A 63 -6.42 -5.46 -5.09
C TRP A 63 -5.90 -6.84 -4.68
N ILE A 64 -4.87 -7.36 -5.35
CA ILE A 64 -4.32 -8.68 -5.00
C ILE A 64 -3.54 -8.62 -3.68
N ALA A 65 -2.77 -7.55 -3.44
CA ALA A 65 -1.91 -7.47 -2.27
C ALA A 65 -2.67 -7.53 -0.92
N PRO A 66 -3.83 -6.87 -0.74
CA PRO A 66 -4.66 -7.04 0.46
C PRO A 66 -5.28 -8.43 0.60
N VAL A 67 -5.66 -9.07 -0.51
CA VAL A 67 -6.21 -10.44 -0.50
C VAL A 67 -5.16 -11.42 0.01
N VAL A 68 -3.94 -11.33 -0.50
CA VAL A 68 -2.84 -12.18 -0.06
C VAL A 68 -2.44 -11.87 1.38
N ALA A 69 -2.41 -10.61 1.79
CA ALA A 69 -2.17 -10.23 3.18
C ALA A 69 -3.21 -10.82 4.15
N HIS A 70 -4.47 -10.98 3.72
CA HIS A 70 -5.48 -11.70 4.51
C HIS A 70 -5.19 -13.20 4.58
N LEU A 71 -4.84 -13.84 3.47
CA LEU A 71 -4.45 -15.26 3.46
C LEU A 71 -3.20 -15.53 4.30
N GLN A 72 -2.31 -14.56 4.42
CA GLN A 72 -1.13 -14.60 5.30
C GLN A 72 -1.45 -14.35 6.78
N GLY A 73 -2.71 -14.09 7.14
CA GLY A 73 -3.13 -13.79 8.51
C GLY A 73 -2.76 -12.38 9.00
N MET A 74 -2.32 -11.48 8.12
CA MET A 74 -2.01 -10.09 8.49
C MET A 74 -3.27 -9.24 8.70
N LEU A 75 -4.35 -9.56 7.99
CA LEU A 75 -5.66 -8.93 8.14
C LEU A 75 -6.60 -9.92 8.82
N PRO A 76 -7.09 -9.63 10.04
CA PRO A 76 -7.91 -10.59 10.79
C PRO A 76 -9.30 -10.81 10.19
N LEU A 77 -9.81 -9.89 9.36
CA LEU A 77 -11.18 -9.94 8.86
C LEU A 77 -11.26 -9.66 7.35
N PRO A 78 -12.11 -10.38 6.59
CA PRO A 78 -12.29 -10.17 5.15
C PRO A 78 -12.69 -8.73 4.73
N PRO A 79 -13.56 -8.00 5.46
CA PRO A 79 -13.89 -6.62 5.11
C PRO A 79 -12.69 -5.66 5.10
N PHE A 80 -11.64 -5.95 5.86
CA PHE A 80 -10.44 -5.12 5.88
C PHE A 80 -9.66 -5.18 4.55
N ILE A 81 -9.83 -6.26 3.79
CA ILE A 81 -9.30 -6.38 2.42
C ILE A 81 -9.89 -5.27 1.57
N LEU A 82 -11.22 -5.09 1.61
CA LEU A 82 -11.93 -4.09 0.79
C LEU A 82 -11.51 -2.67 1.17
N ILE A 83 -11.45 -2.36 2.46
CA ILE A 83 -11.01 -1.04 2.95
C ILE A 83 -9.57 -0.77 2.50
N THR A 84 -8.68 -1.75 2.65
CA THR A 84 -7.27 -1.62 2.27
C THR A 84 -7.08 -1.52 0.76
N ALA A 85 -7.85 -2.28 -0.03
CA ALA A 85 -7.87 -2.22 -1.48
C ALA A 85 -8.36 -0.86 -1.97
N LEU A 86 -9.37 -0.26 -1.33
CA LEU A 86 -9.84 1.09 -1.62
C LEU A 86 -8.77 2.14 -1.31
N GLY A 87 -8.12 2.06 -0.15
CA GLY A 87 -7.04 2.98 0.22
C GLY A 87 -5.84 2.93 -0.72
N THR A 88 -5.43 1.73 -1.12
CA THR A 88 -4.33 1.52 -2.08
C THR A 88 -4.74 1.89 -3.51
N THR A 89 -5.99 1.70 -3.89
CA THR A 89 -6.56 2.19 -5.16
C THR A 89 -6.51 3.72 -5.23
N ALA A 90 -6.99 4.41 -4.18
CA ALA A 90 -6.93 5.87 -4.11
C ALA A 90 -5.49 6.38 -4.21
N TYR A 91 -4.56 5.70 -3.54
CA TYR A 91 -3.13 5.99 -3.62
C TYR A 91 -2.57 5.84 -5.03
N VAL A 92 -2.90 4.76 -5.74
CA VAL A 92 -2.50 4.54 -7.15
C VAL A 92 -3.05 5.64 -8.07
N PHE A 93 -4.32 6.03 -7.89
CA PHE A 93 -4.93 7.10 -8.68
C PHE A 93 -4.24 8.44 -8.46
N VAL A 94 -3.98 8.80 -7.20
CA VAL A 94 -3.26 10.04 -6.88
C VAL A 94 -1.83 10.01 -7.43
N ALA A 95 -1.12 8.89 -7.27
CA ALA A 95 0.22 8.73 -7.81
C ALA A 95 0.26 8.83 -9.34
N HIS A 96 -0.78 8.36 -10.03
CA HIS A 96 -0.91 8.53 -11.48
C HIS A 96 -1.22 9.98 -11.87
N TRP A 97 -2.19 10.61 -11.21
CA TRP A 97 -2.64 11.95 -11.57
C TRP A 97 -1.58 13.03 -11.27
N LEU A 98 -0.87 12.90 -10.15
CA LEU A 98 0.16 13.85 -9.73
C LEU A 98 1.54 13.55 -10.33
N GLN A 99 1.69 12.55 -11.21
CA GLN A 99 3.00 12.15 -11.77
C GLN A 99 3.77 13.29 -12.47
N HIS A 100 3.07 14.34 -12.93
CA HIS A 100 3.65 15.52 -13.58
C HIS A 100 3.79 16.76 -12.67
N LYS A 101 3.40 16.65 -11.39
CA LYS A 101 3.42 17.73 -10.40
C LYS A 101 4.71 17.66 -9.54
N PRO A 102 5.03 18.69 -8.74
CA PRO A 102 6.21 18.66 -7.87
C PRO A 102 6.20 17.44 -6.93
N LYS A 103 7.36 16.78 -6.83
CA LYS A 103 7.56 15.53 -6.07
C LYS A 103 7.07 15.63 -4.62
N LEU A 104 7.29 16.79 -3.99
CA LEU A 104 6.85 17.05 -2.62
C LEU A 104 5.33 16.99 -2.49
N LEU A 105 4.60 17.56 -3.45
CA LEU A 105 3.14 17.56 -3.47
C LEU A 105 2.60 16.14 -3.72
N LEU A 106 3.25 15.38 -4.59
CA LEU A 106 2.93 13.97 -4.82
C LEU A 106 3.05 13.14 -3.53
N ILE A 107 4.16 13.29 -2.80
CA ILE A 107 4.40 12.59 -1.53
C ILE A 107 3.32 12.93 -0.51
N ILE A 108 3.08 14.22 -0.27
CA ILE A 108 2.16 14.68 0.77
C ILE A 108 0.72 14.30 0.43
N VAL A 109 0.25 14.60 -0.78
CA VAL A 109 -1.15 14.36 -1.16
C VAL A 109 -1.45 12.87 -1.23
N ALA A 110 -0.56 12.05 -1.79
CA ALA A 110 -0.81 10.60 -1.87
C ALA A 110 -0.81 9.94 -0.48
N ALA A 111 0.10 10.36 0.41
CA ALA A 111 0.12 9.88 1.78
C ALA A 111 -1.16 10.26 2.53
N LEU A 112 -1.58 11.53 2.44
CA LEU A 112 -2.80 12.03 3.09
C LEU A 112 -4.05 11.33 2.57
N VAL A 113 -4.19 11.16 1.25
CA VAL A 113 -5.36 10.50 0.65
C VAL A 113 -5.43 9.04 1.11
N LYS A 114 -4.31 8.31 1.07
CA LYS A 114 -4.30 6.91 1.50
C LYS A 114 -4.65 6.75 2.98
N ALA A 115 -4.01 7.55 3.84
CA ALA A 115 -4.31 7.54 5.28
C ALA A 115 -5.74 7.97 5.58
N GLY A 116 -6.25 9.01 4.88
CA GLY A 116 -7.62 9.48 5.04
C GLY A 116 -8.68 8.45 4.62
N VAL A 117 -8.47 7.77 3.48
CA VAL A 117 -9.37 6.70 3.01
C VAL A 117 -9.33 5.50 3.94
N LEU A 118 -8.15 5.13 4.46
CA LEU A 118 -8.02 4.01 5.38
C LEU A 118 -8.62 4.35 6.74
N PHE A 119 -8.24 5.46 7.35
CA PHE A 119 -8.81 5.92 8.62
C PHE A 119 -10.33 6.10 8.53
N GLY A 120 -10.82 6.76 7.48
CA GLY A 120 -12.25 6.95 7.23
C GLY A 120 -12.98 5.64 6.98
N GLY A 121 -12.39 4.74 6.18
CA GLY A 121 -12.96 3.43 5.87
C GLY A 121 -13.04 2.52 7.10
N TYR A 122 -11.99 2.48 7.93
CA TYR A 122 -12.01 1.75 9.20
C TYR A 122 -12.98 2.40 10.19
N SER A 123 -13.01 3.73 10.30
CA SER A 123 -13.95 4.44 11.19
C SER A 123 -15.40 4.16 10.82
N LEU A 124 -15.75 4.24 9.54
CA LEU A 124 -17.10 3.93 9.05
C LEU A 124 -17.44 2.45 9.28
N PHE A 125 -16.49 1.54 9.04
CA PHE A 125 -16.70 0.12 9.29
C PHE A 125 -16.94 -0.21 10.78
N PHE A 126 -16.16 0.38 11.68
CA PHE A 126 -16.35 0.19 13.12
C PHE A 126 -17.59 0.93 13.67
N SER A 127 -18.06 1.97 12.98
CA SER A 127 -19.35 2.59 13.30
C SER A 127 -20.53 1.67 12.94
N LEU A 128 -20.38 0.83 11.91
CA LEU A 128 -21.41 -0.13 11.48
C LEU A 128 -21.34 -1.46 12.23
N PHE A 129 -20.16 -1.88 12.67
CA PHE A 129 -19.93 -3.16 13.37
C PHE A 129 -19.32 -2.96 14.76
N GLN A 130 -20.03 -3.42 15.79
CA GLN A 130 -19.60 -3.35 17.19
C GLN A 130 -18.44 -4.33 17.45
N PHE A 131 -17.21 -3.82 17.49
CA PHE A 131 -16.02 -4.58 17.86
C PHE A 131 -15.44 -4.13 19.20
N PRO A 132 -14.65 -4.98 19.89
CA PRO A 132 -13.97 -4.60 21.12
C PRO A 132 -13.14 -3.31 20.93
N PRO A 133 -13.25 -2.31 21.83
CA PRO A 133 -12.62 -1.00 21.65
C PRO A 133 -11.09 -1.06 21.54
N LYS A 134 -10.45 -2.10 22.09
CA LYS A 134 -9.01 -2.36 21.92
C LYS A 134 -8.61 -2.59 20.46
N ILE A 135 -9.40 -3.34 19.71
CA ILE A 135 -9.13 -3.66 18.29
C ILE A 135 -9.38 -2.42 17.43
N VAL A 136 -10.48 -1.71 17.71
CA VAL A 136 -10.85 -0.47 17.02
C VAL A 136 -9.75 0.58 17.13
N ASN A 137 -9.33 0.90 18.36
CA ASN A 137 -8.31 1.92 18.60
C ASN A 137 -6.94 1.53 18.01
N THR A 138 -6.58 0.26 18.08
CA THR A 138 -5.32 -0.24 17.51
C THR A 138 -5.34 -0.15 15.99
N MET A 139 -6.43 -0.56 15.33
CA MET A 139 -6.55 -0.51 13.86
C MET A 139 -6.63 0.92 13.34
N LEU A 140 -7.36 1.81 14.01
CA LEU A 140 -7.41 3.23 13.67
C LEU A 140 -6.04 3.91 13.83
N PHE A 141 -5.33 3.60 14.92
CA PHE A 141 -3.99 4.14 15.15
C PHE A 141 -2.98 3.65 14.09
N VAL A 142 -2.99 2.35 13.79
CA VAL A 142 -2.17 1.71 12.76
C VAL A 142 -2.51 2.24 11.35
N SER A 143 -3.77 2.63 11.14
CA SER A 143 -4.25 3.17 9.86
C SER A 143 -4.07 4.68 9.70
N SER A 144 -3.47 5.36 10.67
CA SER A 144 -3.30 6.82 10.63
C SER A 144 -1.86 7.17 10.27
N TRP A 145 -1.03 7.41 11.28
CA TRP A 145 0.33 7.92 11.11
C TRP A 145 1.30 6.93 10.43
N PRO A 146 1.22 5.59 10.61
CA PRO A 146 2.17 4.69 9.96
C PRO A 146 1.98 4.67 8.44
N GLN A 147 0.74 4.88 7.99
CA GLN A 147 0.42 4.94 6.57
C GLN A 147 0.96 6.21 5.92
N LEU A 148 1.00 7.33 6.65
CA LEU A 148 1.64 8.56 6.16
C LEU A 148 3.13 8.33 5.89
N VAL A 149 3.84 7.71 6.83
CA VAL A 149 5.28 7.43 6.72
C VAL A 149 5.54 6.41 5.61
N THR A 150 4.86 5.26 5.62
CA THR A 150 5.08 4.20 4.62
C THR A 150 4.74 4.62 3.20
N SER A 151 3.66 5.39 3.02
CA SER A 151 3.26 5.86 1.69
C SER A 151 4.21 6.93 1.16
N SER A 152 4.74 7.78 2.05
CA SER A 152 5.77 8.76 1.70
C SER A 152 7.08 8.08 1.31
N LEU A 153 7.56 7.14 2.13
CA LEU A 153 8.76 6.35 1.85
C LEU A 153 8.61 5.52 0.57
N GLY A 154 7.42 4.95 0.33
CA GLY A 154 7.12 4.20 -0.89
C GLY A 154 7.25 5.04 -2.16
N ILE A 155 6.76 6.28 -2.15
CA ILE A 155 6.95 7.21 -3.28
C ILE A 155 8.41 7.61 -3.44
N ILE A 156 9.11 7.90 -2.35
CA ILE A 156 10.54 8.25 -2.40
C ILE A 156 11.34 7.09 -3.02
N LEU A 157 11.10 5.86 -2.58
CA LEU A 157 11.70 4.65 -3.14
C LEU A 157 11.36 4.50 -4.63
N ALA A 158 10.10 4.66 -5.01
CA ALA A 158 9.67 4.60 -6.40
C ALA A 158 10.37 5.65 -7.28
N LEU A 159 10.52 6.89 -6.78
CA LEU A 159 11.25 7.97 -7.45
C LEU A 159 12.74 7.63 -7.62
N LEU A 160 13.39 7.10 -6.59
CA LEU A 160 14.80 6.70 -6.63
C LEU A 160 15.03 5.59 -7.67
N ILE A 161 14.18 4.57 -7.67
CA ILE A 161 14.25 3.47 -8.62
C ILE A 161 13.99 3.97 -10.04
N THR A 162 12.98 4.81 -10.24
CA THR A 162 12.67 5.39 -11.55
C THR A 162 13.82 6.25 -12.08
N LYS A 163 14.49 7.02 -11.22
CA LYS A 163 15.68 7.80 -11.59
C LYS A 163 16.85 6.90 -12.00
N ARG A 164 17.05 5.77 -11.31
CA ARG A 164 18.11 4.80 -11.61
C ARG A 164 17.87 3.99 -12.89
N THR A 165 16.61 3.71 -13.22
CA THR A 165 16.24 2.88 -14.39
C THR A 165 16.19 3.69 -15.70
N LYS A 166 16.28 5.02 -15.62
CA LYS A 166 16.28 5.93 -16.78
C LYS A 166 17.69 6.30 -17.25
N ASN A 167 18.71 5.91 -16.48
CA ASN A 167 20.12 5.89 -16.89
C ASN A 167 20.44 4.53 -17.51
#